data_AF-A0A8H7T6C5-F1
#
_entry.id   AF-A0A8H7T6C5-F1
#
_cell.length_a   1.000
_cell.length_b   1.000
_cell.length_c   1.000
_cell.angle_alpha   90.00
_cell.angle_beta   90.00
_cell.angle_gamma   90.00
#
_symmetry.space_group_name_H-M   'P 1'
#
loop_
_entity.id
_entity.type
_entity.pdbx_description
1 polymer ?
#
loop_
_entity_poly.entity_id
_entity_poly.type
_entity_poly.pdbx_seq_one_letter_code
_entity_poly.pdbx_strand_id
1 'polypeptide(L)'
;MELKTRVSQKPLQLREVVPQLWVSQTPKLVRAYHTKGKFQAPEVEDVAVQVKRWEEGSQDDLRKLAALIGKILQLVKGCGGHVAVRYDDKGDKLVLWKADGDAMLPKDLYSKWDDVGNSEDAGTESAVKYVDGVETKEGSNV
;
A
#
# COMPACT_ATOMS: atom_id res chain seq x y z
N MET A 1 7.35 7.36 17.12
CA MET A 1 6.78 8.70 17.44
C MET A 1 6.70 9.46 16.13
N GLU A 2 5.60 10.18 15.89
CA GLU A 2 5.33 10.94 14.65
C GLU A 2 5.38 12.45 14.94
N LEU A 3 6.10 13.22 14.13
CA LEU A 3 6.20 14.68 14.24
C LEU A 3 5.33 15.34 13.18
N LYS A 4 4.43 16.26 13.58
CA LYS A 4 3.62 17.06 12.67
C LYS A 4 3.71 18.54 12.98
N THR A 5 3.73 19.35 11.92
CA THR A 5 3.69 20.80 12.02
C THR A 5 2.43 21.35 11.39
N ARG A 6 1.94 22.48 11.91
CA ARG A 6 0.79 23.17 11.31
C ARG A 6 0.80 24.65 11.65
N VAL A 7 0.18 25.48 10.81
CA VAL A 7 -0.07 26.88 11.15
C VAL A 7 -1.04 26.94 12.33
N SER A 8 -0.75 27.78 13.33
CA SER A 8 -1.55 27.85 14.57
C SER A 8 -3.03 28.19 14.33
N GLN A 9 -3.34 28.88 13.22
CA GLN A 9 -4.71 29.25 12.85
C GLN A 9 -5.54 28.08 12.29
N LYS A 10 -4.92 26.94 11.97
CA LYS A 10 -5.61 25.75 11.44
C LYS A 10 -5.11 24.51 12.18
N PRO A 11 -5.62 24.23 13.39
CA PRO A 11 -5.20 23.09 14.19
C PRO A 11 -5.31 21.77 13.42
N LEU A 12 -4.34 20.88 13.63
CA LEU A 12 -4.28 19.58 12.95
C LEU A 12 -5.21 18.60 13.66
N GLN A 13 -6.28 18.20 12.98
CA GLN A 13 -7.22 17.24 13.55
C GLN A 13 -6.65 15.83 13.48
N LEU A 14 -6.87 15.02 14.52
CA LEU A 14 -6.34 13.66 14.57
C LEU A 14 -6.79 12.82 13.37
N ARG A 15 -8.04 12.99 12.91
CA ARG A 15 -8.58 12.30 11.72
C ARG A 15 -7.76 12.51 10.44
N GLU A 16 -7.03 13.61 10.33
CA GLU A 16 -6.17 13.90 9.16
C GLU A 16 -4.92 13.00 9.13
N VAL A 17 -4.51 12.44 10.27
CA VAL A 17 -3.25 11.69 10.41
C VAL A 17 -3.44 10.29 10.99
N VAL A 18 -4.61 9.99 11.56
CA VAL A 18 -4.89 8.71 12.22
C VAL A 18 -4.70 7.49 11.31
N PRO A 19 -4.99 7.51 9.98
CA PRO A 19 -4.70 6.35 9.14
C PRO A 19 -3.20 6.09 9.05
N GLN A 20 -2.38 7.14 8.96
CA GLN A 20 -0.92 7.01 8.95
C GLN A 20 -0.41 6.46 10.28
N LEU A 21 -0.89 7.00 11.41
CA LEU A 21 -0.51 6.55 12.76
C LEU A 21 -0.89 5.09 13.00
N TRP A 22 -2.05 4.67 12.49
CA TRP A 22 -2.51 3.29 12.56
C TRP A 22 -1.62 2.35 11.73
N VAL A 23 -1.36 2.66 10.46
CA VAL A 23 -0.51 1.81 9.61
C VAL A 23 0.91 1.69 10.17
N SER A 24 1.48 2.79 10.71
CA SER A 24 2.82 2.79 11.28
C SER A 24 2.89 2.32 12.73
N GLN A 25 1.75 1.95 13.34
CA GLN A 25 1.63 1.55 14.75
C GLN A 25 2.33 2.55 15.69
N THR A 26 2.13 3.85 15.44
CA THR A 26 2.80 4.93 16.18
C THR A 26 1.82 5.65 17.13
N PRO A 27 1.87 5.36 18.44
CA PRO A 27 0.92 5.92 19.41
C PRO A 27 1.28 7.33 19.88
N LYS A 28 2.55 7.75 19.73
CA LYS A 28 2.99 9.10 20.15
C LYS A 28 2.98 10.07 18.99
N LEU A 29 2.10 11.07 19.07
CA LEU A 29 2.01 12.18 18.14
C LEU A 29 2.59 13.44 18.79
N VAL A 30 3.50 14.11 18.09
CA VAL A 30 4.05 15.40 18.52
C VAL A 30 3.59 16.47 17.57
N ARG A 31 2.91 17.49 18.10
CA ARG A 31 2.40 18.61 17.30
C ARG A 31 3.12 19.90 17.64
N ALA A 32 3.74 20.51 16.63
CA ALA A 32 4.32 21.84 16.73
C ALA A 32 3.54 22.83 15.87
N TYR A 33 2.94 23.82 16.53
CA TYR A 33 2.22 24.89 15.82
C TYR A 33 3.13 26.08 15.56
N HIS A 34 2.96 26.73 14.41
CA HIS A 34 3.75 27.91 14.06
C HIS A 34 2.91 29.13 13.69
N THR A 35 3.43 30.30 14.04
CA THR A 35 2.93 31.60 13.60
C THR A 35 4.03 32.30 12.82
N LYS A 36 3.81 32.57 11.53
CA LYS A 36 4.78 33.22 10.64
C LYS A 36 6.19 32.57 10.68
N GLY A 37 6.23 31.24 10.62
CA GLY A 37 7.47 30.45 10.66
C GLY A 37 8.12 30.28 12.04
N LYS A 38 7.61 30.92 13.10
CA LYS A 38 8.09 30.69 14.47
C LYS A 38 7.26 29.60 15.14
N PHE A 39 7.93 28.51 15.51
CA PHE A 39 7.32 27.37 16.19
C PHE A 39 7.13 27.65 17.68
N GLN A 40 5.98 27.25 18.19
CA GLN A 40 5.70 27.16 19.61
C GLN A 40 6.29 25.85 20.16
N ALA A 41 6.34 25.74 21.49
CA ALA A 41 6.74 24.49 22.14
C ALA A 41 5.82 23.35 21.66
N PRO A 42 6.39 22.21 21.23
CA PRO A 42 5.60 21.09 20.74
C PRO A 42 4.85 20.40 21.87
N GLU A 43 3.64 19.95 21.59
CA GLU A 43 2.85 19.09 22.47
C GLU A 43 3.11 17.62 22.13
N VAL A 44 3.34 16.78 23.15
CA VAL A 44 3.53 15.34 22.99
C VAL A 44 2.27 14.64 23.52
N GLU A 45 1.58 13.93 22.64
CA GLU A 45 0.31 13.30 22.95
C GLU A 45 0.41 11.78 22.77
N ASP A 46 -0.09 11.05 23.75
CA ASP A 46 -0.37 9.63 23.60
C ASP A 46 -1.78 9.48 23.01
N VAL A 47 -1.83 9.03 21.76
CA VAL A 47 -3.07 8.88 20.99
C VAL A 47 -3.46 7.41 20.77
N ALA A 48 -2.88 6.47 21.51
CA ALA A 48 -3.14 5.03 21.33
C ALA A 48 -4.64 4.68 21.43
N VAL A 49 -5.34 5.24 22.41
CA VAL A 49 -6.77 5.01 22.62
C VAL A 49 -7.60 5.53 21.44
N GLN A 50 -7.23 6.69 20.91
CA GLN A 50 -7.93 7.33 19.81
C GLN A 50 -7.69 6.60 18.49
N VAL A 51 -6.45 6.11 18.25
CA VAL A 51 -6.13 5.24 17.11
C VAL A 51 -6.96 3.96 17.17
N LYS A 52 -7.04 3.31 18.34
CA LYS A 52 -7.85 2.11 18.53
C LYS A 52 -9.34 2.37 18.27
N ARG A 53 -9.90 3.45 18.82
CA ARG A 53 -11.29 3.85 18.56
C ARG A 53 -11.56 4.12 17.09
N TRP A 54 -10.60 4.74 16.39
CA TRP A 54 -10.71 4.97 14.95
C TRP A 54 -10.72 3.65 14.17
N GLU A 55 -9.86 2.70 14.53
CA GLU A 55 -9.84 1.36 13.93
C GLU A 55 -11.18 0.64 14.12
N GLU A 56 -11.72 0.63 15.34
CA GLU A 56 -13.02 0.03 15.66
C GLU A 56 -14.15 0.66 14.83
N GLY A 57 -14.08 1.98 14.59
CA GLY A 57 -15.05 2.71 13.77
C GLY A 57 -14.84 2.61 12.25
N SER A 58 -13.67 2.18 11.77
CA SER A 58 -13.30 2.18 10.34
C SER A 58 -13.22 0.78 9.73
N GLN A 59 -13.84 -0.21 10.37
CA GLN A 59 -13.72 -1.62 10.00
C GLN A 59 -14.17 -1.93 8.55
N ASP A 60 -15.16 -1.21 8.02
CA ASP A 60 -15.59 -1.37 6.62
C ASP A 60 -14.47 -1.00 5.63
N ASP A 61 -13.84 0.16 5.84
CA ASP A 61 -12.73 0.63 5.00
C ASP A 61 -11.51 -0.29 5.12
N LEU A 62 -11.20 -0.76 6.34
CA LEU A 62 -10.09 -1.67 6.59
C LEU A 62 -10.32 -3.05 5.94
N ARG A 63 -11.54 -3.59 6.00
CA ARG A 63 -11.90 -4.82 5.26
C ARG A 63 -11.77 -4.62 3.75
N LYS A 64 -12.22 -3.49 3.22
CA LYS A 64 -12.08 -3.16 1.80
C LYS A 64 -10.62 -3.08 1.40
N LEU A 65 -9.77 -2.43 2.20
CA LEU A 65 -8.33 -2.36 1.98
C LEU A 65 -7.68 -3.75 1.95
N ALA A 66 -7.97 -4.59 2.94
CA ALA A 66 -7.46 -5.96 3.00
C ALA A 66 -7.89 -6.78 1.77
N ALA A 67 -9.17 -6.67 1.37
CA ALA A 67 -9.69 -7.34 0.18
C ALA A 67 -9.00 -6.84 -1.11
N LEU A 68 -8.74 -5.53 -1.23
CA LEU A 68 -8.03 -4.96 -2.37
C LEU A 68 -6.59 -5.43 -2.46
N ILE A 69 -5.85 -5.43 -1.35
CA ILE A 69 -4.48 -5.96 -1.30
C ILE A 69 -4.48 -7.44 -1.71
N GLY A 70 -5.43 -8.24 -1.19
CA GLY A 70 -5.57 -9.65 -1.56
C GLY A 70 -5.83 -9.85 -3.05
N LYS A 71 -6.73 -9.07 -3.66
CA LYS A 71 -7.01 -9.11 -5.10
C LYS A 71 -5.79 -8.73 -5.94
N ILE A 72 -5.06 -7.69 -5.54
CA ILE A 72 -3.84 -7.28 -6.24
C ILE A 72 -2.82 -8.43 -6.20
N LEU A 73 -2.57 -9.01 -5.01
CA LEU A 73 -1.65 -10.14 -4.86
C LEU A 73 -2.04 -11.36 -5.70
N GLN A 74 -3.33 -11.68 -5.78
CA GLN A 74 -3.82 -12.79 -6.60
C GLN A 74 -3.56 -12.56 -8.09
N LEU A 75 -3.82 -11.35 -8.59
CA LEU A 75 -3.63 -11.02 -10.00
C LEU A 75 -2.15 -10.99 -10.39
N VAL A 76 -1.29 -10.37 -9.57
CA VAL A 76 0.13 -10.20 -9.91
C VAL A 76 0.92 -11.50 -9.87
N LYS A 77 0.51 -12.50 -9.07
CA LYS A 77 1.17 -13.81 -8.99
C LYS A 77 1.27 -14.53 -10.34
N GLY A 78 0.32 -14.29 -11.25
CA GLY A 78 0.31 -14.90 -12.58
C GLY A 78 1.03 -14.08 -13.68
N CYS A 79 1.48 -12.86 -13.38
CA CYS A 79 1.95 -11.93 -14.41
C CYS A 79 3.43 -12.11 -14.81
N GLY A 80 4.22 -12.85 -14.02
CA GLY A 80 5.61 -13.20 -14.35
C GLY A 80 6.51 -11.98 -14.65
N GLY A 81 6.52 -10.99 -13.77
CA GLY A 81 7.27 -9.75 -13.96
C GLY A 81 6.70 -8.58 -13.15
N HIS A 82 6.89 -7.36 -13.64
CA HIS A 82 6.44 -6.14 -12.95
C HIS A 82 5.00 -5.79 -13.35
N VAL A 83 4.22 -5.33 -12.37
CA VAL A 83 2.86 -4.84 -12.58
C VAL A 83 2.71 -3.48 -11.92
N ALA A 84 2.26 -2.49 -12.69
CA ALA A 84 1.87 -1.20 -12.18
C ALA A 84 0.38 -1.22 -11.80
N VAL A 85 0.08 -0.84 -10.57
CA VAL A 85 -1.31 -0.60 -10.12
C VAL A 85 -1.60 0.90 -10.25
N ARG A 86 -2.64 1.26 -10.98
CA ARG A 86 -3.07 2.65 -11.17
C ARG A 86 -4.54 2.81 -10.81
N TYR A 87 -4.91 3.96 -10.27
CA TYR A 87 -6.29 4.36 -10.09
C TYR A 87 -6.74 5.18 -11.31
N ASP A 88 -7.82 4.75 -11.94
CA ASP A 88 -8.52 5.44 -13.02
C ASP A 88 -9.69 6.20 -12.42
N ASP A 89 -9.55 7.53 -12.35
CA ASP A 89 -10.51 8.45 -11.76
C ASP A 89 -11.82 8.56 -12.57
N LYS A 90 -11.74 8.42 -13.90
CA LYS A 90 -12.92 8.45 -14.77
C LYS A 90 -13.79 7.22 -14.61
N GLY A 91 -13.14 6.07 -14.39
CA GLY A 91 -13.81 4.78 -14.24
C GLY A 91 -14.05 4.35 -12.79
N ASP A 92 -13.60 5.14 -11.80
CA ASP A 92 -13.56 4.79 -10.38
C ASP A 92 -13.08 3.36 -10.12
N LYS A 93 -11.92 3.00 -10.72
CA LYS A 93 -11.42 1.63 -10.69
C LYS A 93 -9.91 1.56 -10.57
N LEU A 94 -9.43 0.45 -10.03
CA LEU A 94 -8.01 0.10 -10.05
C LEU A 94 -7.73 -0.74 -11.29
N VAL A 95 -6.73 -0.33 -12.06
CA VAL A 95 -6.26 -1.03 -13.27
C VAL A 95 -4.83 -1.51 -13.07
N LEU A 96 -4.58 -2.75 -13.48
CA LEU A 96 -3.26 -3.39 -13.42
C LEU A 96 -2.68 -3.42 -14.84
N TRP A 97 -1.46 -2.94 -14.98
CA TRP A 97 -0.75 -2.87 -16.25
C TRP A 97 0.54 -3.67 -16.12
N LYS A 98 0.77 -4.62 -17.03
CA LYS A 98 2.09 -5.24 -17.13
C LYS A 98 3.09 -4.14 -17.50
N ALA A 99 4.14 -4.02 -16.71
CA ALA A 99 5.17 -3.03 -16.90
C ALA A 99 6.42 -3.72 -17.41
N ASP A 100 6.89 -3.32 -18.59
CA ASP A 100 8.24 -3.60 -19.04
C ASP A 100 9.12 -2.46 -18.53
N GLY A 101 10.02 -2.76 -17.59
CA GLY A 101 10.82 -1.75 -16.92
C GLY A 101 11.96 -2.37 -16.12
N ASP A 102 12.87 -1.51 -15.66
CA ASP A 102 13.99 -1.92 -14.83
C ASP A 102 13.53 -2.62 -13.55
N ALA A 103 14.41 -3.46 -13.02
CA ALA A 103 14.19 -4.16 -11.76
C ALA A 103 13.80 -3.17 -10.65
N MET A 104 12.67 -3.43 -9.96
CA MET A 104 12.13 -2.55 -8.92
C MET A 104 12.98 -2.53 -7.64
N LEU A 105 13.86 -3.52 -7.50
CA LEU A 105 14.76 -3.67 -6.37
C LEU A 105 16.21 -3.82 -6.87
N PRO A 106 17.19 -3.37 -6.07
CA PRO A 106 18.59 -3.70 -6.27
C PRO A 106 18.82 -5.20 -6.53
N LYS A 107 19.78 -5.51 -7.41
CA LYS A 107 20.06 -6.90 -7.85
C LYS A 107 20.42 -7.83 -6.69
N ASP A 108 21.14 -7.32 -5.69
CA ASP A 108 21.54 -8.08 -4.51
C ASP A 108 20.34 -8.52 -3.65
N LEU A 109 19.22 -7.79 -3.69
CA LEU A 109 17.99 -8.19 -3.01
C LEU A 109 17.25 -9.31 -3.75
N TYR A 110 17.23 -9.29 -5.09
CA TYR A 110 16.69 -10.40 -5.87
C TYR A 110 17.49 -11.68 -5.65
N SER A 111 18.82 -11.62 -5.72
CA SER A 111 19.68 -12.80 -5.49
C SER A 111 19.41 -13.48 -4.14
N LYS A 112 19.23 -12.69 -3.07
CA LYS A 112 18.92 -13.25 -1.74
C LYS A 112 17.58 -13.97 -1.66
N TRP A 113 16.60 -13.62 -2.48
CA TRP A 113 15.29 -14.29 -2.50
C TRP A 113 15.24 -15.48 -3.43
N ASP A 114 15.97 -15.43 -4.55
CA ASP A 114 16.09 -16.56 -5.47
C ASP A 114 16.84 -17.74 -4.82
N ASP A 115 17.80 -17.45 -3.94
CA ASP A 115 18.55 -18.47 -3.18
C ASP A 115 17.69 -19.24 -2.17
N VAL A 116 16.59 -18.65 -1.69
CA VAL A 116 15.67 -19.29 -0.72
C VAL A 116 14.72 -20.28 -1.41
N GLY A 117 14.55 -20.18 -2.73
CA GLY A 117 13.62 -21.02 -3.50
C GLY A 117 14.20 -22.35 -3.98
N ASN A 118 15.48 -22.63 -3.74
CA ASN A 118 16.18 -23.79 -4.35
C ASN A 118 16.62 -24.88 -3.35
N SER A 119 16.19 -24.80 -2.08
CA SER A 119 16.32 -25.94 -1.16
C SER A 119 15.06 -26.82 -1.21
N GLU A 120 15.12 -27.78 -2.14
CA GLU A 120 14.43 -29.07 -2.14
C GLU A 120 12.90 -29.08 -1.90
N ASP A 121 12.13 -29.20 -2.99
CA ASP A 121 11.03 -30.17 -2.98
C ASP A 121 10.97 -30.91 -4.33
N ALA A 122 11.34 -32.18 -4.28
CA ALA A 122 11.44 -33.07 -5.42
C ALA A 122 10.10 -33.76 -5.67
N GLY A 123 9.46 -33.41 -6.79
CA GLY A 123 8.60 -34.28 -7.59
C GLY A 123 7.19 -34.57 -7.05
N THR A 124 6.15 -34.15 -7.78
CA THR A 124 5.41 -35.06 -8.67
C THR A 124 4.43 -34.30 -9.58
N GLU A 125 4.32 -34.84 -10.79
CA GLU A 125 3.54 -34.43 -11.95
C GLU A 125 2.01 -34.48 -11.73
N SER A 126 1.26 -33.46 -12.19
CA SER A 126 0.11 -33.64 -13.10
C SER A 126 -0.86 -32.45 -13.21
N ALA A 127 -1.45 -32.41 -14.41
CA ALA A 127 -2.75 -31.85 -14.79
C ALA A 127 -2.80 -30.39 -15.29
N VAL A 128 -2.71 -30.29 -16.63
CA VAL A 128 -3.22 -29.20 -17.46
C VAL A 128 -4.66 -28.86 -17.05
N LYS A 129 -4.93 -27.57 -16.82
CA LYS A 129 -6.30 -27.01 -16.80
C LYS A 129 -6.42 -25.90 -17.84
N TYR A 130 -7.20 -26.17 -18.87
CA TYR A 130 -7.79 -25.14 -19.74
C TYR A 130 -8.80 -24.34 -18.94
N VAL A 131 -8.80 -23.01 -19.10
CA VAL A 131 -9.96 -22.18 -18.77
C VAL A 131 -10.11 -21.11 -19.85
N ASP A 132 -11.33 -21.04 -20.38
CA ASP A 132 -11.81 -20.21 -21.47
C ASP A 132 -11.66 -18.70 -21.25
N GLY A 133 -11.36 -18.00 -22.35
CA GLY A 133 -12.05 -16.78 -22.75
C GLY A 133 -11.68 -15.47 -22.04
N VAL A 134 -10.65 -14.79 -22.54
CA VAL A 134 -10.63 -13.31 -22.58
C VAL A 134 -10.02 -12.86 -23.90
N GLU A 135 -10.81 -12.14 -24.69
CA GLU A 135 -10.40 -11.51 -25.94
C GLU A 135 -9.30 -10.47 -25.71
N THR A 136 -8.13 -10.69 -26.33
CA THR A 136 -7.14 -9.65 -26.56
C THR A 136 -7.49 -8.92 -27.85
N LYS A 137 -7.84 -7.63 -27.78
CA LYS A 137 -7.82 -6.77 -28.95
C LYS A 137 -6.44 -6.13 -29.07
N GLU A 138 -5.70 -6.54 -30.10
CA GLU A 138 -4.55 -5.80 -30.60
C GLU A 138 -5.04 -4.47 -31.20
N GLY A 139 -4.48 -3.36 -30.70
CA GLY A 139 -4.66 -2.05 -31.30
C GLY A 139 -3.86 -1.96 -32.60
N SER A 140 -4.57 -1.72 -33.70
CA SER A 140 -4.02 -1.42 -35.02
C SER A 140 -3.24 -0.10 -35.02
N ASN A 141 -2.12 -0.12 -35.72
CA ASN A 141 -1.16 0.98 -35.86
C ASN A 141 -1.69 2.07 -36.80
N VAL A 142 -1.48 3.35 -36.45
CA VAL A 142 -1.31 4.46 -37.41
C VAL A 142 -0.12 5.29 -36.97
#